data_AF-A0A2E5KW78-F1
#
_entry.id   AF-A0A2E5KW78-F1
#
_cell.length_a   1.000
_cell.length_b   1.000
_cell.length_c   1.000
_cell.angle_alpha   90.00
_cell.angle_beta   90.00
_cell.angle_gamma   90.00
#
_symmetry.space_group_name_H-M   'P 1'
#
loop_
_entity.id
_entity.type
_entity.pdbx_description
1 polymer ?
#
loop_
_entity_poly.entity_id
_entity_poly.type
_entity_poly.pdbx_seq_one_letter_code
_entity_poly.pdbx_strand_id
1 'polypeptide(L)'
;MHVGHVDLGMGVGCIYNPVTGRELEWSELPPAEVEKKVVIVGGGPAGCEAARIAAERGHAVVLFEKSPRLGGQINLVMRTPAREIFEGIILFFER
;
A
#
# COMPACT_ATOMS: atom_id res chain seq x y z
N MET A 1 -7.04 1.71 12.32
CA MET A 1 -7.45 0.55 13.13
C MET A 1 -8.92 0.29 12.83
N HIS A 2 -9.25 -0.71 12.01
CA HIS A 2 -10.65 -1.07 11.78
C HIS A 2 -11.13 -1.91 12.94
N VAL A 3 -11.60 -1.24 14.00
CA VAL A 3 -12.21 -1.88 15.18
C VAL A 3 -13.28 -2.90 14.76
N GLY A 4 -14.03 -2.61 13.67
CA GLY A 4 -15.04 -3.50 13.13
C GLY A 4 -14.56 -4.89 12.66
N HIS A 5 -13.28 -5.13 12.40
CA HIS A 5 -12.80 -6.50 12.10
C HIS A 5 -12.87 -7.38 13.35
N VAL A 6 -12.45 -6.84 14.49
CA VAL A 6 -12.46 -7.55 15.77
C VAL A 6 -13.88 -7.77 16.27
N ASP A 7 -14.76 -6.77 16.11
CA ASP A 7 -16.17 -6.87 16.49
C ASP A 7 -16.91 -7.98 15.72
N LEU A 8 -16.44 -8.31 14.51
CA LEU A 8 -16.97 -9.39 13.67
C LEU A 8 -16.30 -10.75 13.94
N GLY A 9 -15.46 -10.86 14.97
CA GLY A 9 -14.72 -12.09 15.30
C GLY A 9 -13.59 -12.42 14.31
N MET A 10 -13.20 -11.47 13.46
CA MET A 10 -12.08 -11.62 12.53
C MET A 10 -10.78 -11.10 13.15
N GLY A 11 -9.63 -11.49 12.57
CA GLY A 11 -8.32 -11.04 13.02
C GLY A 11 -8.12 -9.53 12.90
N VAL A 12 -7.23 -8.97 13.73
CA VAL A 12 -6.83 -7.56 13.65
C VAL A 12 -6.13 -7.30 12.31
N GLY A 13 -6.39 -6.13 11.72
CA GLY A 13 -5.69 -5.68 10.51
C GLY A 13 -5.43 -4.17 10.51
N CYS A 14 -4.49 -3.75 9.67
CA CYS A 14 -4.14 -2.35 9.48
C CYS A 14 -4.28 -1.95 8.01
N ILE A 15 -4.82 -0.75 7.77
CA ILE A 15 -4.94 -0.18 6.42
C ILE A 15 -3.59 0.29 5.84
N TYR A 16 -2.57 0.44 6.68
CA TYR A 16 -1.20 0.83 6.29
C TYR A 16 -0.27 -0.38 6.21
N ASN A 17 -0.31 -1.27 7.20
CA ASN A 17 0.60 -2.39 7.32
C ASN A 17 -0.14 -3.72 7.12
N PRO A 18 -0.02 -4.36 5.94
CA PRO A 18 -0.69 -5.64 5.68
C PRO A 18 -0.19 -6.81 6.54
N VAL A 19 1.00 -6.67 7.17
CA VAL A 19 1.59 -7.69 8.05
C VAL A 19 0.95 -7.70 9.44
N THR A 20 0.26 -6.63 9.85
CA THR A 20 -0.39 -6.56 11.16
C THR A 20 -1.42 -7.67 11.33
N GLY A 21 -1.26 -8.50 12.36
CA GLY A 21 -2.09 -9.68 12.62
C GLY A 21 -1.74 -10.91 11.78
N ARG A 22 -0.68 -10.84 10.97
CA ARG A 22 -0.17 -11.92 10.08
C ARG A 22 1.34 -12.07 10.21
N GLU A 23 1.93 -11.62 11.31
CA GLU A 23 3.38 -11.52 11.49
C GLU A 23 4.07 -12.89 11.36
N LEU A 24 3.42 -13.98 11.79
CA LEU A 24 3.96 -15.32 11.66
C LEU A 24 4.04 -15.82 10.21
N GLU A 25 3.23 -15.26 9.32
CA GLU A 25 3.17 -15.66 7.92
C GLU A 25 3.97 -14.71 7.02
N TRP A 26 3.90 -13.40 7.28
CA TRP A 26 4.32 -12.34 6.34
C TRP A 26 5.41 -11.40 6.88
N SER A 27 6.03 -11.69 8.04
CA SER A 27 7.08 -10.82 8.60
C SER A 27 8.37 -10.79 7.79
N GLU A 28 8.70 -11.86 7.09
CA GLU A 28 9.88 -11.93 6.25
C GLU A 28 9.58 -11.49 4.81
N LEU A 29 10.42 -10.61 4.27
CA LEU A 29 10.40 -10.21 2.87
C LEU A 29 11.74 -10.57 2.21
N PRO A 30 11.94 -11.84 1.79
CA PRO A 30 13.19 -12.25 1.18
C PRO A 30 13.37 -11.55 -0.19
N PRO A 31 14.62 -11.24 -0.57
CA PRO A 31 14.92 -10.69 -1.88
C PRO A 31 14.45 -11.66 -2.98
N ALA A 32 14.19 -11.13 -4.18
CA ALA A 32 13.88 -11.95 -5.32
C ALA A 32 15.11 -12.76 -5.74
N GLU A 33 14.92 -14.05 -6.01
CA GLU A 33 15.99 -14.93 -6.54
C GLU A 33 16.51 -14.45 -7.90
N VAL A 34 15.64 -13.82 -8.69
CA VAL A 34 15.96 -13.28 -10.01
C VAL A 34 15.34 -11.90 -10.15
N GLU A 35 16.18 -10.91 -10.47
CA GLU A 35 15.72 -9.56 -10.81
C GLU A 35 14.83 -9.59 -12.06
N LYS A 36 13.77 -8.79 -12.03
CA LYS A 36 12.82 -8.66 -13.15
C LYS A 36 12.49 -7.18 -13.34
N LYS A 37 12.06 -6.84 -14.55
CA LYS A 37 11.42 -5.55 -14.83
C LYS A 37 9.92 -5.68 -14.58
N VAL A 38 9.39 -4.89 -13.66
CA VAL A 38 7.98 -4.94 -13.24
C VAL A 38 7.32 -3.63 -13.62
N VAL A 39 6.28 -3.71 -14.44
CA VAL A 39 5.46 -2.56 -14.83
C VAL A 39 4.16 -2.58 -14.05
N ILE A 40 3.87 -1.47 -13.38
CA ILE A 40 2.66 -1.29 -12.56
C ILE A 40 1.87 -0.14 -13.16
N VAL A 41 0.59 -0.36 -13.40
CA VAL A 41 -0.31 0.64 -13.99
C VAL A 41 -1.37 1.03 -12.96
N GLY A 42 -1.27 2.28 -12.50
CA GLY A 42 -2.12 2.89 -11.48
C GLY A 42 -1.35 3.23 -10.20
N GLY A 43 -1.26 4.51 -9.87
CA GLY A 43 -0.66 5.05 -8.65
C GLY A 43 -1.63 5.18 -7.48
N GLY A 44 -2.61 4.28 -7.38
CA GLY A 44 -3.46 4.14 -6.20
C GLY A 44 -2.75 3.35 -5.09
N PRO A 45 -3.34 3.21 -3.88
CA PRO A 45 -2.71 2.53 -2.76
C PRO A 45 -2.23 1.11 -3.08
N ALA A 46 -3.02 0.34 -3.83
CA ALA A 46 -2.63 -1.00 -4.25
C ALA A 46 -1.41 -1.01 -5.19
N GLY A 47 -1.35 -0.09 -6.15
CA GLY A 47 -0.23 0.02 -7.07
C GLY A 47 1.04 0.55 -6.40
N CYS A 48 0.90 1.53 -5.50
CA CYS A 48 2.03 2.04 -4.72
C CYS A 48 2.62 0.96 -3.80
N GLU A 49 1.78 0.18 -3.10
CA GLU A 49 2.27 -0.90 -2.23
C GLU A 49 2.91 -2.04 -3.05
N ALA A 50 2.32 -2.40 -4.20
CA ALA A 50 2.93 -3.36 -5.12
C ALA A 50 4.30 -2.87 -5.63
N ALA A 51 4.41 -1.57 -5.95
CA ALA A 51 5.66 -0.97 -6.39
C ALA A 51 6.72 -0.98 -5.29
N ARG A 52 6.32 -0.59 -4.07
CA ARG A 52 7.18 -0.57 -2.89
C ARG A 52 7.74 -1.96 -2.59
N ILE A 53 6.87 -2.98 -2.50
CA ILE A 53 7.28 -4.36 -2.21
C ILE A 53 8.14 -4.94 -3.34
N ALA A 54 7.78 -4.70 -4.61
CA ALA A 54 8.58 -5.20 -5.73
C ALA A 54 9.98 -4.58 -5.75
N ALA A 55 10.10 -3.27 -5.47
CA ALA A 55 11.37 -2.57 -5.38
C ALA A 55 12.18 -3.03 -4.17
N GLU A 56 11.56 -3.20 -3.00
CA GLU A 56 12.21 -3.70 -1.78
C GLU A 56 12.77 -5.12 -1.95
N ARG A 57 12.10 -5.96 -2.75
CA ARG A 57 12.59 -7.28 -3.15
C ARG A 57 13.71 -7.24 -4.20
N GLY A 58 14.06 -6.07 -4.74
CA GLY A 58 15.16 -5.87 -5.68
C GLY A 58 14.78 -5.88 -7.16
N HIS A 59 13.51 -5.71 -7.53
CA HIS A 59 13.11 -5.60 -8.93
C HIS A 59 13.30 -4.18 -9.50
N ALA A 60 13.50 -4.10 -10.82
CA ALA A 60 13.46 -2.84 -11.55
C ALA A 60 11.99 -2.46 -11.82
N VAL A 61 11.46 -1.49 -11.06
CA VAL A 61 10.04 -1.13 -11.08
C VAL A 61 9.79 0.12 -11.91
N VAL A 62 8.75 0.10 -12.74
CA VAL A 62 8.19 1.28 -13.40
C VAL A 62 6.72 1.38 -13.05
N LEU A 63 6.31 2.49 -12.42
CA LEU A 63 4.92 2.78 -12.08
C LEU A 63 4.38 3.90 -12.96
N PHE A 64 3.26 3.64 -13.63
CA PHE A 64 2.53 4.62 -14.43
C PHE A 64 1.28 5.09 -13.69
N GLU A 65 1.12 6.40 -13.56
CA GLU A 65 -0.11 7.02 -13.08
C GLU A 65 -0.51 8.13 -14.06
N LYS A 66 -1.81 8.19 -14.41
CA LYS A 66 -2.30 9.21 -15.35
C LYS A 66 -2.37 10.59 -14.70
N SER A 67 -2.60 10.63 -13.40
CA SER A 67 -2.81 11.84 -12.61
C SER A 67 -1.46 12.47 -12.26
N PRO A 68 -1.41 13.79 -11.99
CA PRO A 68 -0.16 14.46 -11.65
C PRO A 68 0.39 14.09 -10.24
N ARG A 69 -0.34 13.29 -9.47
CA ARG A 69 0.00 12.89 -8.10
C ARG A 69 -0.47 11.47 -7.82
N LEU A 70 0.24 10.77 -6.94
CA LEU A 70 -0.17 9.46 -6.45
C LEU A 70 -1.42 9.57 -5.55
N GLY A 71 -2.03 8.44 -5.27
CA GLY A 71 -3.13 8.28 -4.32
C GLY A 71 -4.42 7.69 -4.90
N GLY A 72 -4.62 7.74 -6.22
CA GLY A 72 -5.82 7.19 -6.86
C GLY A 72 -7.12 7.67 -6.19
N GLN A 73 -7.96 6.74 -5.72
CA GLN A 73 -9.22 7.06 -5.04
C GLN A 73 -9.04 7.75 -3.67
N ILE A 74 -7.87 7.66 -3.04
CA ILE A 74 -7.61 8.37 -1.76
C ILE A 74 -7.70 9.88 -1.97
N ASN A 75 -7.25 10.39 -3.13
CA ASN A 75 -7.38 11.80 -3.50
C ASN A 75 -8.82 12.30 -3.55
N LEU A 76 -9.79 11.40 -3.78
CA LEU A 76 -11.21 11.71 -3.72
C LEU A 76 -11.73 11.63 -2.28
N VAL A 77 -11.38 10.57 -1.56
CA VAL A 77 -11.84 10.32 -0.18
C VAL A 77 -11.46 11.46 0.77
N MET A 78 -10.25 12.00 0.65
CA MET A 78 -9.76 13.10 1.50
C MET A 78 -10.54 14.42 1.35
N ARG A 79 -11.33 14.57 0.28
CA ARG A 79 -12.20 15.75 0.10
C ARG A 79 -13.48 15.66 0.93
N THR A 80 -13.74 14.52 1.55
CA THR A 80 -14.87 14.34 2.46
C THR A 80 -14.49 14.87 3.84
N PRO A 81 -15.38 15.61 4.54
CA PRO A 81 -15.11 16.08 5.89
C PRO A 81 -14.66 14.95 6.83
N ALA A 82 -13.65 15.23 7.65
CA ALA A 82 -13.07 14.29 8.63
C ALA A 82 -12.34 13.08 8.03
N ARG A 83 -11.94 13.15 6.75
CA ARG A 83 -11.17 12.11 6.05
C ARG A 83 -9.82 12.62 5.53
N GLU A 84 -9.40 13.81 5.95
CA GLU A 84 -8.12 14.42 5.60
C GLU A 84 -6.94 13.56 6.08
N ILE A 85 -7.15 12.79 7.16
CA ILE A 85 -6.16 11.85 7.73
C ILE A 85 -5.64 10.80 6.75
N PHE A 86 -6.36 10.51 5.67
CA PHE A 86 -5.91 9.54 4.67
C PHE A 86 -4.77 10.07 3.80
N GLU A 87 -4.44 11.37 3.89
CA GLU A 87 -3.27 11.95 3.22
C GLU A 87 -1.97 11.29 3.66
N GLY A 88 -1.90 10.85 4.92
CA GLY A 88 -0.76 10.10 5.44
C GLY A 88 -0.44 8.83 4.65
N ILE A 89 -1.41 8.21 3.95
CA ILE A 89 -1.18 7.06 3.09
C ILE A 89 -0.36 7.47 1.87
N ILE A 90 -0.70 8.60 1.25
CA ILE A 90 -0.01 9.08 0.04
C ILE A 90 1.40 9.55 0.41
N LEU A 91 1.51 10.34 1.47
CA LEU A 91 2.81 10.84 1.96
C LEU A 91 3.75 9.70 2.36
N PHE A 92 3.22 8.53 2.77
CA PHE A 92 4.04 7.36 3.02
C PHE A 92 4.73 6.84 1.75
N PHE A 93 4.04 6.84 0.61
CA PHE A 93 4.53 6.30 -0.66
C PHE A 93 5.37 7.28 -1.49
N GLU A 94 5.31 8.58 -1.19
CA GLU A 94 6.09 9.61 -1.89
C GLU A 94 7.48 9.86 -1.27
N ARG A 95 7.82 9.17 -0.17
CA ARG A 95 9.13 9.22 0.47
C ARG A 95 10.09 8.22 -0.15
#